data_AF-A0A9E1Q7M9-F1
#
_entry.id   AF-A0A9E1Q7M9-F1
#
_cell.length_a   1.000
_cell.length_b   1.000
_cell.length_c   1.000
_cell.angle_alpha   90.00
_cell.angle_beta   90.00
_cell.angle_gamma   90.00
#
_symmetry.space_group_name_H-M   'P 1'
#
loop_
_entity.id
_entity.type
_entity.pdbx_description
1 polymer ?
#
loop_
_entity_poly.entity_id
_entity_poly.type
_entity_poly.pdbx_seq_one_letter_code
_entity_poly.pdbx_strand_id
1 'polypeptide(L)'
;DYWSYANRQWVVGSGDVSNVYGQCGDCVEIVLGCMYSNADNYNALANDDDGSCLFAADCVGDLDGDGLAGTSDLLLLLSGFGNVCE
;
A
#
# COMPACT_ATOMS: atom_id res chain seq x y z
N ASP A 1 -25.43 31.81 2.47
CA ASP A 1 -24.02 31.92 2.08
C ASP A 1 -23.82 31.12 0.81
N TYR A 2 -23.34 31.78 -0.24
CA TYR A 2 -23.23 31.29 -1.62
C TYR A 2 -21.96 30.41 -1.74
N TRP A 3 -21.70 29.54 -0.75
CA TRP A 3 -20.45 28.80 -0.60
C TRP A 3 -20.66 27.27 -0.55
N SER A 4 -21.90 26.78 -0.72
CA SER A 4 -22.22 25.35 -0.69
C SER A 4 -23.09 24.85 -1.84
N TYR A 5 -23.28 25.62 -2.92
CA TYR A 5 -23.88 25.07 -4.15
C TYR A 5 -22.83 24.20 -4.86
N ALA A 6 -22.66 22.97 -4.38
CA ALA A 6 -21.94 21.93 -5.10
C ALA A 6 -22.80 21.48 -6.29
N ASN A 7 -22.81 22.26 -7.38
CA ASN A 7 -23.27 21.78 -8.68
C ASN A 7 -22.19 20.83 -9.23
N ARG A 8 -22.17 19.58 -8.77
CA ARG A 8 -21.57 18.51 -9.59
C ARG A 8 -22.54 18.28 -10.74
N GLN A 9 -22.15 18.77 -11.92
CA GLN A 9 -22.92 18.67 -13.14
C GLN A 9 -23.18 17.19 -13.45
N TRP A 10 -24.43 16.79 -13.27
CA TRP A 10 -24.90 15.46 -13.58
C TRP A 10 -24.96 15.25 -15.08
N VAL A 11 -24.23 14.26 -15.60
CA VAL A 11 -24.34 13.86 -17.01
C VAL A 11 -25.63 13.07 -17.16
N VAL A 12 -26.58 13.62 -17.91
CA VAL A 12 -27.87 12.98 -18.19
C VAL A 12 -27.61 11.65 -18.91
N GLY A 13 -27.93 10.53 -18.24
CA GLY A 13 -27.69 9.17 -18.76
C GLY A 13 -26.53 8.39 -18.12
N SER A 14 -25.81 8.95 -17.14
CA SER A 14 -24.68 8.26 -16.49
C SER A 14 -25.09 7.08 -15.59
N GLY A 15 -26.29 7.10 -15.01
CA GLY A 15 -26.78 6.08 -14.07
C GLY A 15 -26.11 6.06 -12.69
N ASP A 16 -24.91 6.64 -12.52
CA ASP A 16 -24.13 6.62 -11.28
C ASP A 16 -24.39 7.84 -10.37
N VAL A 17 -25.25 7.65 -9.35
CA VAL A 17 -25.74 8.65 -8.37
C VAL A 17 -24.78 9.03 -7.25
N SER A 18 -23.60 8.43 -7.21
CA SER A 18 -22.67 8.49 -6.07
C SER A 18 -22.18 9.90 -5.70
N ASN A 19 -22.31 10.88 -6.60
CA ASN A 19 -21.77 12.22 -6.40
C ASN A 19 -22.84 13.34 -6.26
N VAL A 20 -24.13 12.99 -6.19
CA VAL A 20 -25.28 13.89 -5.95
C VAL A 20 -25.38 14.26 -4.47
N TYR A 21 -25.77 15.51 -4.18
CA TYR A 21 -26.14 15.91 -2.82
C TYR A 21 -27.32 15.08 -2.29
N GLY A 22 -27.14 14.39 -1.16
CA GLY A 22 -28.18 13.56 -0.53
C GLY A 22 -28.25 12.12 -1.04
N GLN A 23 -27.33 11.70 -1.90
CA GLN A 23 -27.17 10.29 -2.26
C GLN A 23 -25.83 9.79 -1.73
N CYS A 24 -25.89 8.78 -0.86
CA CYS A 24 -24.73 7.99 -0.51
C CYS A 24 -24.64 6.87 -1.55
N GLY A 25 -23.49 6.69 -2.19
CA GLY A 25 -23.21 5.44 -2.89
C GLY A 25 -23.26 4.27 -1.89
N ASP A 26 -23.55 3.07 -2.38
CA ASP A 26 -23.48 1.88 -1.55
C ASP A 26 -22.08 1.80 -0.91
N CYS A 27 -22.02 1.53 0.39
CA CYS A 27 -20.76 1.28 1.05
C CYS A 27 -20.15 0.03 0.42
N VAL A 28 -19.01 0.18 -0.24
CA VAL A 28 -18.21 -0.96 -0.67
C VAL A 28 -17.81 -1.70 0.60
N GLU A 29 -18.10 -3.00 0.64
CA GLU A 29 -17.69 -3.86 1.75
C GLU A 29 -16.17 -3.80 1.88
N ILE A 30 -15.67 -3.38 3.05
CA ILE A 30 -14.22 -3.32 3.28
C ILE A 30 -13.72 -4.73 3.56
N VAL A 31 -12.85 -5.21 2.69
CA VAL A 31 -12.10 -6.45 2.86
C VAL A 31 -10.69 -6.06 3.28
N LEU A 32 -10.38 -6.30 4.55
CA LEU A 32 -9.07 -6.08 5.14
C LEU A 32 -8.09 -7.17 4.68
N GLY A 33 -6.89 -6.75 4.31
CA GLY A 33 -5.77 -7.65 4.01
C GLY A 33 -4.67 -6.95 3.23
N CYS A 34 -3.57 -7.66 2.96
CA CYS A 34 -2.45 -7.05 2.27
C CYS A 34 -2.76 -6.76 0.80
N MET A 35 -2.72 -5.48 0.41
CA MET A 35 -2.99 -5.02 -0.96
C MET A 35 -1.76 -5.08 -1.88
N TYR A 36 -0.57 -5.32 -1.34
CA TYR A 36 0.69 -5.26 -2.08
C TYR A 36 1.00 -6.59 -2.75
N SER A 37 1.06 -6.60 -4.09
CA SER A 37 1.30 -7.80 -4.88
C SER A 37 2.67 -8.44 -4.67
N ASN A 38 3.62 -7.71 -4.07
CA ASN A 38 4.95 -8.19 -3.70
C ASN A 38 5.02 -8.75 -2.27
N ALA A 39 3.90 -8.78 -1.53
CA ALA A 39 3.82 -9.44 -0.24
C ALA A 39 3.50 -10.94 -0.41
N ASP A 40 4.08 -11.78 0.43
CA ASP A 40 3.84 -13.22 0.54
C ASP A 40 2.40 -13.54 0.93
N ASN A 41 1.76 -12.66 1.69
CA ASN A 41 0.37 -12.76 2.09
C ASN A 41 -0.55 -11.81 1.32
N TYR A 42 -0.17 -11.45 0.08
CA TYR A 42 -1.02 -10.66 -0.81
C TYR A 42 -2.43 -11.27 -0.92
N ASN A 43 -3.45 -10.43 -0.71
CA ASN A 43 -4.85 -10.78 -0.86
C ASN A 43 -5.48 -9.96 -2.00
N ALA A 44 -5.76 -10.62 -3.13
CA ALA A 44 -6.38 -9.98 -4.30
C ALA A 44 -7.81 -9.47 -4.07
N LEU A 45 -8.48 -9.92 -3.00
CA LEU A 45 -9.81 -9.44 -2.62
C LEU A 45 -9.75 -8.27 -1.64
N ALA A 46 -8.58 -7.96 -1.06
CA ALA A 46 -8.44 -6.85 -0.14
C ALA A 46 -8.57 -5.51 -0.87
N ASN A 47 -9.37 -4.61 -0.30
CA ASN A 47 -9.57 -3.24 -0.80
C ASN A 47 -9.17 -2.17 0.22
N ASP A 48 -8.74 -2.58 1.41
CA ASP A 48 -8.15 -1.74 2.43
C ASP A 48 -7.01 -2.50 3.12
N ASP A 49 -5.87 -1.84 3.28
CA ASP A 49 -4.66 -2.43 3.83
C ASP A 49 -4.76 -2.53 5.36
N ASP A 50 -4.60 -3.73 5.89
CA ASP A 50 -4.68 -3.99 7.33
C ASP A 50 -3.32 -3.92 8.04
N GLY A 51 -2.24 -3.64 7.29
CA GLY A 51 -0.88 -3.56 7.80
C GLY A 51 -0.28 -4.92 8.19
N SER A 52 -0.94 -6.03 7.85
CA SER A 52 -0.44 -7.38 8.12
C SER A 52 0.53 -7.92 7.07
N CYS A 53 0.88 -7.10 6.06
CA CYS A 53 1.72 -7.51 4.94
C CYS A 53 3.05 -8.15 5.38
N LEU A 54 3.26 -9.38 4.93
CA LEU A 54 4.49 -10.14 5.05
C LEU A 54 5.19 -10.02 3.70
N PHE A 55 6.33 -9.38 3.66
CA PHE A 55 7.17 -9.42 2.48
C PHE A 55 8.21 -10.51 2.71
N ALA A 56 8.36 -11.47 1.80
CA ALA A 56 9.45 -12.45 1.88
C ALA A 56 10.73 -11.67 2.08
N ALA A 57 11.40 -11.99 3.18
CA ALA A 57 12.54 -11.28 3.70
C ALA A 57 13.62 -11.04 2.63
N ASP A 58 14.34 -9.94 2.85
CA ASP A 58 15.44 -9.37 2.10
C ASP A 58 15.06 -8.66 0.80
N CYS A 59 14.78 -7.36 0.96
CA CYS A 59 15.26 -6.44 -0.07
C CYS A 59 16.75 -6.73 -0.35
N VAL A 60 17.16 -6.74 -1.62
CA VAL A 60 18.55 -7.04 -2.01
C VAL A 60 19.47 -6.03 -1.31
N GLY A 61 20.14 -6.48 -0.24
CA GLY A 61 21.00 -5.64 0.58
C GLY A 61 20.60 -5.50 2.04
N ASP A 62 19.53 -6.14 2.52
CA ASP A 62 19.35 -6.43 3.96
C ASP A 62 20.33 -7.56 4.32
N LEU A 63 21.39 -7.21 5.03
CA LEU A 63 22.48 -8.13 5.39
C LEU A 63 22.46 -8.47 6.88
N ASP A 64 21.72 -7.71 7.70
CA ASP A 64 21.58 -7.96 9.14
C ASP A 64 20.21 -8.53 9.55
N GLY A 65 19.27 -8.62 8.60
CA GLY A 65 17.97 -9.29 8.73
C GLY A 65 16.93 -8.46 9.48
N ASP A 66 17.06 -7.13 9.50
CA ASP A 66 16.14 -6.22 10.20
C ASP A 66 14.92 -5.80 9.37
N GLY A 67 14.85 -6.21 8.10
CA GLY A 67 13.79 -5.89 7.16
C GLY A 67 13.98 -4.58 6.41
N LEU A 68 15.13 -3.91 6.53
CA LEU A 68 15.45 -2.62 5.90
C LEU A 68 16.84 -2.64 5.27
N ALA A 69 16.96 -2.33 3.97
CA ALA A 69 18.26 -2.02 3.38
C ALA A 69 18.71 -0.59 3.79
N GLY A 70 19.39 -0.49 4.93
CA GLY A 70 19.84 0.75 5.55
C GLY A 70 21.35 0.99 5.48
N THR A 71 21.80 2.04 6.16
CA THR A 71 23.25 2.28 6.32
C THR A 71 23.91 1.19 7.16
N SER A 72 23.16 0.56 8.07
CA SER A 72 23.66 -0.56 8.90
C SER A 72 24.13 -1.72 8.02
N ASP A 73 23.35 -2.11 7.02
CA ASP A 73 23.70 -3.15 6.06
C ASP A 73 24.86 -2.76 5.17
N LEU A 74 24.88 -1.50 4.71
CA LEU A 74 26.01 -1.00 3.94
C LEU A 74 27.30 -1.04 4.78
N LEU A 75 27.23 -0.72 6.08
CA LEU A 75 28.37 -0.83 6.99
C LEU A 75 28.76 -2.30 7.19
N LEU A 76 27.80 -3.21 7.28
CA LEU A 76 28.06 -4.65 7.40
C LEU A 76 28.76 -5.18 6.13
N LEU A 77 28.29 -4.80 4.95
CA LEU A 77 28.93 -5.10 3.67
C LEU A 77 30.37 -4.59 3.64
N LEU A 78 30.58 -3.32 4.02
CA LEU A 78 31.91 -2.70 4.01
C LEU A 78 32.84 -3.27 5.08
N SER A 79 32.30 -3.78 6.20
CA SER A 79 33.10 -4.45 7.23
C SER A 79 33.69 -5.78 6.75
N GLY A 80 32.96 -6.48 5.87
CA GLY A 80 33.35 -7.74 5.25
C GLY A 80 34.16 -7.58 3.96
N PHE A 81 34.06 -6.43 3.30
CA PHE A 81 34.60 -6.22 1.95
C PHE A 81 36.14 -6.35 1.91
N GLY A 82 36.62 -7.37 1.21
CA GLY A 82 38.05 -7.63 1.05
C GLY A 82 38.68 -8.49 2.15
N ASN A 83 37.89 -9.02 3.09
CA ASN A 83 38.37 -10.08 3.97
C ASN A 83 38.55 -11.38 3.17
N VAL A 84 39.64 -12.09 3.42
CA VAL A 84 39.86 -13.45 2.92
C VAL A 84 39.33 -14.43 3.96
N CYS A 85 38.42 -15.30 3.56
CA CYS A 85 37.90 -16.38 4.41
C CYS A 85 38.87 -17.58 4.37
N GLU A 86 39.16 -18.17 5.53
CA GLU A 86 39.81 -19.49 5.64
C GLU A 86 38.79 -20.63 5.60
#